data_AF-A0A6F8YY83-F1
#
_entry.id   AF-A0A6F8YY83-F1
#
_cell.length_a   1.000
_cell.length_b   1.000
_cell.length_c   1.000
_cell.angle_alpha   90.00
_cell.angle_beta   90.00
_cell.angle_gamma   90.00
#
_symmetry.space_group_name_H-M   'P 1'
#
loop_
_entity.id
_entity.type
_entity.pdbx_description
1 polymer ?
#
loop_
_entity_poly.entity_id
_entity_poly.type
_entity_poly.pdbx_seq_one_letter_code
_entity_poly.pdbx_strand_id
1 'polypeptide(L)'
;MGLREGQDFTIHPDRPDRQLPLDELSGLNVILLCGPARNAIFDKVAAILPMRYSMTVGNDGRNVLMDRRREQRMLSSRQAGDSAMGPAHDWGLVASLPSPFNLGKRLVVLAGVHGTGTVGAAEFVADLSNLRTLIGKREGETVSEVVRVDYDAADIETPTRIGLV
;
A
#
# COMPACT_ATOMS: atom_id res chain seq x y z
N MET A 1 -15.87 8.18 -19.03
CA MET A 1 -16.86 8.04 -17.95
C MET A 1 -16.11 7.63 -16.69
N GLY A 2 -16.31 8.32 -15.57
CA GLY A 2 -15.74 7.94 -14.27
C GLY A 2 -16.79 7.25 -13.39
N LEU A 3 -16.32 6.54 -12.35
CA LEU A 3 -17.19 6.00 -11.30
C LEU A 3 -17.75 7.14 -10.43
N ARG A 4 -18.93 6.95 -9.84
CA ARG A 4 -19.60 7.92 -8.96
C ARG A 4 -19.54 7.47 -7.50
N GLU A 5 -18.99 8.32 -6.64
CA GLU A 5 -19.01 8.12 -5.19
C GLU A 5 -20.47 8.09 -4.67
N GLY A 6 -20.77 7.20 -3.73
CA GLY A 6 -22.10 6.96 -3.17
C GLY A 6 -22.99 6.04 -4.03
N GLN A 7 -22.55 5.67 -5.23
CA GLN A 7 -23.28 4.76 -6.13
C GLN A 7 -22.43 3.57 -6.58
N ASP A 8 -21.27 3.84 -7.18
CA ASP A 8 -20.39 2.83 -7.72
C ASP A 8 -19.30 2.42 -6.72
N PHE A 9 -18.96 3.32 -5.80
CA PHE A 9 -18.06 3.09 -4.67
C PHE A 9 -18.37 4.07 -3.52
N THR A 10 -17.88 3.78 -2.32
CA THR A 10 -17.99 4.69 -1.17
C THR A 10 -16.59 4.96 -0.65
N ILE A 11 -16.25 6.24 -0.43
CA ILE A 11 -15.03 6.61 0.28
C ILE A 11 -15.38 6.67 1.76
N HIS A 12 -14.76 5.79 2.54
CA HIS A 12 -14.82 5.91 3.98
C HIS A 12 -13.61 6.76 4.41
N PRO A 13 -13.82 7.98 4.92
CA PRO A 13 -12.71 8.78 5.43
C PRO A 13 -12.04 8.02 6.58
N ASP A 14 -10.76 8.30 6.82
CA ASP A 14 -10.07 7.86 8.03
C ASP A 14 -10.83 8.43 9.24
N ARG A 15 -11.70 7.62 9.83
CA ARG A 15 -12.46 8.03 11.00
C ARG A 15 -11.56 7.75 12.21
N PRO A 16 -11.44 8.70 13.16
CA PRO A 16 -10.82 8.39 14.46
C PRO A 16 -11.57 7.26 15.18
N ASP A 17 -12.80 6.98 14.75
CA ASP A 17 -13.58 5.83 15.18
C ASP A 17 -13.08 4.52 14.54
N ARG A 18 -12.22 3.82 15.29
CA ARG A 18 -11.67 2.49 14.96
C ARG A 18 -12.73 1.38 14.93
N GLN A 19 -14.01 1.68 15.14
CA GLN A 19 -15.09 0.70 15.32
C GLN A 19 -15.91 0.39 14.07
N LEU A 20 -15.44 0.72 12.86
CA LEU A 20 -16.11 0.24 11.65
C LEU A 20 -16.21 -1.29 11.73
N PRO A 21 -17.43 -1.85 11.80
CA PRO A 21 -17.59 -3.26 12.10
C PRO A 21 -17.20 -4.05 10.84
N LEU A 22 -16.35 -5.07 11.03
CA LEU A 22 -15.66 -5.78 9.94
C LEU A 22 -16.64 -6.57 9.05
N ASP A 23 -17.84 -6.83 9.55
CA ASP A 23 -18.96 -7.45 8.86
C ASP A 23 -19.46 -6.60 7.68
N GLU A 24 -19.47 -5.27 7.78
CA GLU A 24 -19.85 -4.38 6.66
C GLU A 24 -18.87 -4.50 5.48
N LEU A 25 -17.59 -4.76 5.74
CA LEU A 25 -16.56 -4.91 4.71
C LEU A 25 -16.71 -6.22 3.92
N SER A 26 -17.39 -7.22 4.48
CA SER A 26 -17.56 -8.54 3.85
C SER A 26 -18.37 -8.51 2.55
N GLY A 27 -19.21 -7.50 2.36
CA GLY A 27 -20.05 -7.32 1.16
C GLY A 27 -19.36 -6.62 -0.02
N LEU A 28 -18.18 -6.03 0.20
CA LEU A 28 -17.59 -5.04 -0.70
C LEU A 28 -16.23 -5.48 -1.25
N ASN A 29 -15.88 -5.00 -2.44
CA ASN A 29 -14.46 -4.91 -2.80
C ASN A 29 -13.87 -3.70 -2.08
N VAL A 30 -12.78 -3.88 -1.35
CA VAL A 30 -12.22 -2.86 -0.46
C VAL A 30 -10.89 -2.39 -1.02
N ILE A 31 -10.71 -1.07 -1.10
CA ILE A 31 -9.42 -0.45 -1.40
C ILE A 31 -8.96 0.28 -0.15
N LEU A 32 -7.82 -0.12 0.39
CA LEU A 32 -7.18 0.53 1.52
C LEU A 32 -6.10 1.46 0.98
N LEU A 33 -6.29 2.75 1.25
CA LEU A 33 -5.30 3.78 1.01
C LEU A 33 -4.56 4.07 2.33
N CYS A 34 -3.28 4.37 2.21
CA CYS A 34 -2.34 4.64 3.31
C CYS A 34 -1.96 3.40 4.12
N GLY A 35 -0.80 3.48 4.78
CA GLY A 35 -0.31 2.44 5.68
C GLY A 35 -1.06 2.38 7.02
N PRO A 36 -0.80 1.33 7.82
CA PRO A 36 -1.54 1.04 9.06
C PRO A 36 -1.44 2.13 10.14
N ALA A 37 -0.40 2.97 10.12
CA ALA A 37 -0.30 4.11 11.05
C ALA A 37 -1.43 5.16 10.84
N ARG A 38 -2.08 5.17 9.67
CA ARG A 38 -3.17 6.09 9.30
C ARG A 38 -4.43 5.35 8.81
N ASN A 39 -4.46 4.03 8.89
CA ASN A 39 -5.60 3.25 8.43
C ASN A 39 -5.82 2.09 9.41
N ALA A 40 -6.76 2.27 10.33
CA ALA A 40 -7.05 1.28 11.37
C ALA A 40 -7.60 -0.04 10.79
N ILE A 41 -8.22 -0.02 9.60
CA ILE A 41 -8.69 -1.23 8.94
C ILE A 41 -7.50 -2.02 8.37
N PHE A 42 -6.53 -1.32 7.78
CA PHE A 42 -5.26 -1.93 7.36
C PHE A 42 -4.66 -2.69 8.53
N ASP A 43 -4.46 -2.05 9.68
CA ASP A 43 -3.80 -2.66 10.84
C ASP A 43 -4.49 -3.98 11.27
N LYS A 44 -5.83 -3.99 11.29
CA LYS A 44 -6.61 -5.19 11.60
C LYS A 44 -6.41 -6.32 10.59
N VAL A 45 -6.29 -6.02 9.29
CA VAL A 45 -6.14 -7.05 8.25
C VAL A 45 -4.68 -7.46 8.05
N ALA A 46 -3.71 -6.56 8.18
CA ALA A 46 -2.31 -6.80 7.84
C ALA A 46 -1.71 -8.04 8.49
N ALA A 47 -2.08 -8.28 9.75
CA ALA A 47 -1.58 -9.39 10.54
C ALA A 47 -1.98 -10.77 9.99
N ILE A 48 -3.15 -10.87 9.37
CA ILE A 48 -3.71 -12.15 8.89
C ILE A 48 -3.47 -12.41 7.41
N LEU A 49 -2.95 -11.42 6.66
CA LEU A 49 -2.76 -11.55 5.22
C LEU A 49 -1.44 -12.26 4.90
N PRO A 50 -1.47 -13.31 4.07
CA PRO A 50 -0.27 -14.03 3.63
C PRO A 50 0.44 -13.27 2.50
N MET A 51 0.95 -12.08 2.79
CA MET A 51 1.66 -11.25 1.82
C MET A 51 3.18 -11.46 1.92
N ARG A 52 3.86 -11.45 0.77
CA ARG A 52 5.33 -11.41 0.73
C ARG A 52 5.84 -10.13 1.40
N TYR A 53 5.25 -9.00 1.05
CA TYR A 53 5.57 -7.72 1.65
C TYR A 53 4.50 -7.35 2.67
N SER A 54 4.90 -7.04 3.90
CA SER A 54 3.97 -6.63 4.95
C SER A 54 4.32 -5.26 5.48
N MET A 55 3.27 -4.47 5.74
CA MET A 55 3.39 -3.19 6.40
C MET A 55 2.75 -3.26 7.79
N THR A 56 3.47 -2.79 8.80
CA THR A 56 3.02 -2.74 10.21
C THR A 56 3.33 -1.37 10.81
N VAL A 57 2.89 -1.12 12.05
CA VAL A 57 3.27 0.07 12.82
C VAL A 57 4.44 -0.28 13.75
N GLY A 58 5.54 0.47 13.66
CA GLY A 58 6.69 0.34 14.54
C GLY A 58 6.47 0.98 15.90
N ASN A 59 7.42 0.78 16.83
CA ASN A 59 7.37 1.33 18.19
C ASN A 59 7.34 2.87 18.22
N ASP A 60 7.79 3.52 17.15
CA ASP A 60 7.77 4.98 16.96
C ASP A 60 6.47 5.49 16.33
N GLY A 61 5.47 4.62 16.15
CA GLY A 61 4.19 4.96 15.53
C GLY A 61 4.26 5.12 14.01
N ARG A 62 5.39 4.79 13.36
CA ARG A 62 5.58 4.93 11.91
C ARG A 62 5.35 3.62 11.19
N ASN A 63 5.00 3.71 9.91
CA ASN A 63 4.89 2.52 9.06
C ASN A 63 6.26 1.84 8.89
N VAL A 64 6.26 0.52 8.97
CA VAL A 64 7.40 -0.35 8.71
C VAL A 64 7.02 -1.30 7.59
N LEU A 65 7.75 -1.23 6.48
CA LEU A 65 7.61 -2.17 5.37
C LEU A 65 8.70 -3.24 5.47
N MET A 66 8.32 -4.50 5.32
CA MET A 66 9.21 -5.66 5.42
C MET A 66 8.99 -6.61 4.25
N ASP A 67 10.09 -7.06 3.61
CA ASP A 67 10.09 -8.24 2.74
C ASP A 67 10.20 -9.48 3.64
N ARG A 68 9.10 -10.21 3.82
CA ARG A 68 9.06 -11.39 4.69
C ARG A 68 9.90 -12.55 4.16
N ARG A 69 10.12 -12.64 2.83
CA ARG A 69 10.94 -13.72 2.26
C ARG A 69 12.43 -13.51 2.56
N ARG A 70 12.86 -12.25 2.66
CA ARG A 70 14.26 -11.88 2.92
C ARG A 70 14.53 -11.46 4.37
N GLU A 71 13.49 -11.43 5.20
CA GLU A 71 13.51 -10.89 6.57
C GLU A 71 14.12 -9.47 6.62
N GLN A 72 13.88 -8.68 5.58
CA GLN A 72 14.54 -7.39 5.38
C GLN A 72 13.56 -6.25 5.52
N ARG A 73 13.89 -5.28 6.39
CA ARG A 73 13.18 -4.00 6.47
C ARG A 73 13.53 -3.12 5.28
N MET A 74 12.52 -2.60 4.61
CA MET A 74 12.67 -1.67 3.49
C MET A 74 12.62 -0.23 4.02
N LEU A 75 13.80 0.35 4.23
CA LEU A 75 13.95 1.71 4.75
C LEU A 75 13.90 2.74 3.62
N SER A 76 13.07 3.77 3.79
CA SER A 76 13.14 4.99 2.98
C SER A 76 14.43 5.76 3.26
N SER A 77 14.84 6.68 2.38
CA SER A 77 15.99 7.57 2.64
C SER A 77 15.80 8.38 3.93
N ARG A 78 14.57 8.77 4.27
CA ARG A 78 14.25 9.53 5.50
C ARG A 78 14.49 8.73 6.79
N GLN A 79 14.46 7.40 6.69
CA GLN A 79 14.67 6.50 7.82
C GLN A 79 16.08 5.91 7.86
N ALA A 80 16.77 5.86 6.71
CA ALA A 80 18.14 5.35 6.60
C ALA A 80 19.22 6.37 7.04
N GLY A 81 18.84 7.64 7.21
CA GLY A 81 19.78 8.73 7.52
C GLY A 81 20.72 9.04 6.35
N ASP A 82 21.86 9.66 6.64
CA ASP A 82 22.88 10.07 5.62
C ASP A 82 23.52 8.89 4.86
N SER A 83 23.20 7.66 5.25
CA SER A 83 23.68 6.42 4.64
C SER A 83 23.12 6.15 3.24
N ALA A 84 22.12 6.90 2.79
CA ALA A 84 21.46 6.68 1.50
C ALA A 84 22.31 7.21 0.34
N MET A 85 23.12 6.34 -0.26
CA MET A 85 23.77 6.60 -1.55
C MET A 85 22.72 6.54 -2.68
N GLY A 86 22.37 7.68 -3.28
CA GLY A 86 21.45 7.76 -4.42
C GLY A 86 20.39 8.86 -4.28
N PRO A 87 19.48 9.00 -5.27
CA PRO A 87 18.34 9.92 -5.16
C PRO A 87 17.47 9.54 -3.96
N ALA A 88 16.84 10.54 -3.35
CA ALA A 88 15.95 10.32 -2.22
C ALA A 88 14.79 9.43 -2.65
N HIS A 89 14.45 8.43 -1.83
CA HIS A 89 13.43 7.46 -2.16
C HIS A 89 12.55 7.08 -0.98
N ASP A 90 11.36 6.61 -1.33
CA ASP A 90 10.39 5.98 -0.43
C ASP A 90 9.86 4.69 -1.05
N TRP A 91 9.14 3.91 -0.26
CA TRP A 91 8.60 2.62 -0.67
C TRP A 91 7.08 2.62 -0.64
N GLY A 92 6.48 2.12 -1.72
CA GLY A 92 5.05 1.88 -1.85
C GLY A 92 4.76 0.38 -1.95
N LEU A 93 3.78 -0.10 -1.21
CA LEU A 93 3.19 -1.44 -1.28
C LEU A 93 1.97 -1.39 -2.20
N VAL A 94 1.96 -2.27 -3.20
CA VAL A 94 0.80 -2.57 -4.02
C VAL A 94 0.43 -4.03 -3.78
N ALA A 95 -0.74 -4.26 -3.21
CA ALA A 95 -1.26 -5.61 -3.04
C ALA A 95 -2.70 -5.73 -3.52
N SER A 96 -3.03 -6.90 -4.06
CA SER A 96 -4.39 -7.28 -4.40
C SER A 96 -4.58 -8.75 -4.06
N LEU A 97 -5.56 -9.07 -3.23
CA LEU A 97 -5.78 -10.42 -2.73
C LEU A 97 -7.27 -10.65 -2.44
N PRO A 98 -7.71 -11.92 -2.28
CA PRO A 98 -9.04 -12.21 -1.77
C PRO A 98 -9.25 -11.53 -0.41
N SER A 99 -10.46 -11.00 -0.18
CA SER A 99 -10.78 -10.39 1.10
C SER A 99 -10.80 -11.47 2.18
N PRO A 100 -10.16 -11.26 3.35
CA PRO A 100 -10.18 -12.21 4.45
C PRO A 100 -11.58 -12.36 5.07
N PHE A 101 -12.50 -11.44 4.77
CA PHE A 101 -13.89 -11.46 5.24
C PHE A 101 -14.83 -12.20 4.29
N ASN A 102 -14.48 -12.27 3.00
CA ASN A 102 -15.27 -12.92 1.96
C ASN A 102 -14.39 -13.20 0.74
N LEU A 103 -14.09 -14.48 0.47
CA LEU A 103 -13.20 -14.87 -0.63
C LEU A 103 -13.76 -14.53 -2.02
N GLY A 104 -15.07 -14.29 -2.16
CA GLY A 104 -15.69 -13.81 -3.39
C GLY A 104 -15.49 -12.31 -3.65
N LYS A 105 -14.84 -11.59 -2.74
CA LYS A 105 -14.51 -10.16 -2.83
C LYS A 105 -13.01 -9.95 -2.83
N ARG A 106 -12.57 -8.78 -3.28
CA ARG A 106 -11.16 -8.40 -3.30
C ARG A 106 -10.83 -7.32 -2.29
N LEU A 107 -9.65 -7.44 -1.72
CA LEU A 107 -8.95 -6.41 -0.97
C LEU A 107 -7.81 -5.90 -1.84
N VAL A 108 -7.71 -4.59 -2.00
CA VAL A 108 -6.58 -3.89 -2.64
C VAL A 108 -5.94 -2.99 -1.61
N VAL A 109 -4.62 -2.97 -1.58
CA VAL A 109 -3.84 -2.15 -0.66
C VAL A 109 -2.88 -1.31 -1.48
N LEU A 110 -2.97 0.00 -1.31
CA LEU A 110 -2.04 0.98 -1.88
C LEU A 110 -1.52 1.83 -0.71
N ALA A 111 -0.32 1.53 -0.26
CA ALA A 111 0.20 2.10 0.99
C ALA A 111 1.69 2.35 0.92
N GLY A 112 2.15 3.50 1.39
CA GLY A 112 3.56 3.81 1.51
C GLY A 112 4.06 3.80 2.93
N VAL A 113 5.38 3.68 3.07
CA VAL A 113 6.05 3.98 4.35
C VAL A 113 5.76 5.43 4.74
N HIS A 114 5.78 6.37 3.78
CA HIS A 114 5.24 7.71 3.93
C HIS A 114 4.13 8.02 2.89
N GLY A 115 3.63 9.26 2.93
CA GLY A 115 2.65 9.76 1.95
C GLY A 115 3.16 9.63 0.52
N THR A 116 4.42 10.00 0.27
CA THR A 116 5.06 9.90 -1.05
C THR A 116 5.04 8.46 -1.59
N GLY A 117 5.37 7.46 -0.77
CA GLY A 117 5.25 6.05 -1.16
C GLY A 117 3.82 5.61 -1.48
N THR A 118 2.82 6.19 -0.79
CA THR A 118 1.39 5.90 -1.05
C THR A 118 0.95 6.47 -2.38
N VAL A 119 1.34 7.72 -2.66
CA VAL A 119 1.09 8.40 -3.95
C VAL A 119 1.75 7.61 -5.07
N GLY A 120 3.03 7.26 -4.92
CA GLY A 120 3.73 6.49 -5.96
C GLY A 120 3.12 5.11 -6.20
N ALA A 121 2.62 4.42 -5.17
CA ALA A 121 1.88 3.17 -5.35
C ALA A 121 0.58 3.38 -6.17
N ALA A 122 -0.16 4.45 -5.90
CA ALA A 122 -1.37 4.79 -6.63
C ALA A 122 -1.10 5.21 -8.07
N GLU A 123 -0.09 6.05 -8.31
CA GLU A 123 0.34 6.47 -9.65
C GLU A 123 0.84 5.28 -10.47
N PHE A 124 1.60 4.36 -9.84
CA PHE A 124 2.08 3.17 -10.51
C PHE A 124 0.95 2.31 -11.06
N VAL A 125 -0.12 2.09 -10.29
CA VAL A 125 -1.27 1.28 -10.74
C VAL A 125 -2.21 2.02 -11.69
N ALA A 126 -2.15 3.35 -11.73
CA ALA A 126 -2.91 4.15 -12.67
C ALA A 126 -2.39 4.01 -14.12
N ASP A 127 -1.12 3.68 -14.29
CA ASP A 127 -0.55 3.33 -15.59
C ASP A 127 -0.92 1.90 -16.01
N LEU A 128 -1.56 1.77 -17.16
CA LEU A 128 -2.04 0.48 -17.68
C LEU A 128 -0.91 -0.52 -17.96
N SER A 129 0.27 -0.06 -18.37
CA SER A 129 1.41 -0.93 -18.66
C SER A 129 2.00 -1.53 -17.38
N ASN A 130 2.05 -0.74 -16.31
CA ASN A 130 2.46 -1.16 -14.98
C ASN A 130 1.43 -2.12 -14.37
N LEU A 131 0.13 -1.83 -14.52
CA LEU A 131 -0.93 -2.72 -14.07
C LEU A 131 -0.87 -4.09 -14.75
N ARG A 132 -0.59 -4.13 -16.06
CA ARG A 132 -0.36 -5.40 -16.79
C ARG A 132 0.83 -6.17 -16.22
N THR A 133 1.92 -5.46 -15.89
CA THR A 133 3.10 -6.08 -15.27
C THR A 133 2.77 -6.70 -13.91
N LEU A 134 2.01 -6.00 -13.07
CA LEU A 134 1.53 -6.52 -11.78
C LEU A 134 0.65 -7.76 -11.94
N ILE A 135 -0.27 -7.75 -12.90
CA ILE A 135 -1.13 -8.91 -13.20
C ILE A 135 -0.28 -10.11 -13.64
N GLY A 136 0.77 -9.89 -14.45
CA GLY A 136 1.70 -10.94 -14.86
C GLY A 136 2.52 -11.55 -13.73
N LYS A 137 2.73 -10.80 -12.64
CA LYS A 137 3.41 -11.26 -11.41
C LYS A 137 2.48 -11.94 -10.40
N ARG A 138 1.20 -12.12 -10.72
CA ARG A 138 0.22 -12.74 -9.82
C ARG A 138 0.62 -14.19 -9.49
N GLU A 139 0.74 -14.49 -8.20
CA GLU A 139 0.90 -15.86 -7.68
C GLU A 139 -0.47 -16.32 -7.15
N GLY A 140 -1.12 -17.26 -7.85
CA GLY A 140 -2.49 -17.70 -7.53
C GLY A 140 -3.51 -16.57 -7.74
N GLU A 141 -4.20 -16.15 -6.67
CA GLU A 141 -5.14 -15.02 -6.70
C GLU A 141 -4.54 -13.72 -6.11
N THR A 142 -3.26 -13.73 -5.76
CA THR A 142 -2.60 -12.67 -5.00
C THR A 142 -1.55 -11.95 -5.82
N VAL A 143 -1.52 -10.63 -5.69
CA VAL A 143 -0.43 -9.74 -6.09
C VAL A 143 0.07 -9.07 -4.81
N SER A 144 1.38 -9.06 -4.58
CA SER A 144 2.01 -8.38 -3.44
C SER A 144 3.39 -7.93 -3.89
N GLU A 145 3.49 -6.66 -4.27
CA GLU A 145 4.68 -6.08 -4.86
C GLU A 145 5.01 -4.75 -4.21
N VAL A 146 6.29 -4.36 -4.28
CA VAL A 146 6.77 -3.07 -3.78
C VAL A 146 7.27 -2.25 -4.95
N VAL A 147 6.93 -0.97 -4.94
CA VAL A 147 7.46 0.04 -5.83
C VAL A 147 8.45 0.92 -5.09
N ARG A 148 9.57 1.22 -5.75
CA ARG A 148 10.47 2.29 -5.39
C ARG A 148 9.92 3.59 -5.94
N VAL A 149 9.88 4.63 -5.11
CA VAL A 149 9.48 5.97 -5.49
C VAL A 149 10.67 6.89 -5.26
N ASP A 150 11.35 7.29 -6.32
CA ASP A 150 12.43 8.28 -6.25
C ASP A 150 11.83 9.70 -6.38
N TYR A 151 12.42 10.68 -5.69
CA TYR A 151 12.01 12.08 -5.70
C TYR A 151 13.19 13.01 -5.41
N ASP A 152 13.02 14.31 -5.64
CA ASP A 152 14.00 15.31 -5.21
C ASP A 152 13.86 15.54 -3.69
N ALA A 153 14.96 15.57 -2.95
CA ALA A 153 14.93 15.88 -1.53
C ALA A 153 14.34 17.29 -1.24
N ALA A 154 14.44 18.21 -2.20
CA ALA A 154 13.84 19.54 -2.12
C ALA A 154 12.33 19.56 -2.44
N ASP A 155 11.83 18.57 -3.18
CA ASP A 155 10.41 18.41 -3.52
C ASP A 155 9.99 16.93 -3.41
N ILE A 156 9.50 16.60 -2.21
CA ILE A 156 9.08 15.24 -1.87
C ILE A 156 7.68 14.87 -2.37
N GLU A 157 6.93 15.85 -2.88
CA GLU A 157 5.54 15.67 -3.30
C GLU A 157 5.45 15.17 -4.74
N THR A 158 6.50 15.40 -5.52
CA THR A 158 6.55 15.05 -6.94
C THR A 158 7.51 13.86 -7.17
N PRO A 159 7.00 12.63 -7.41
CA PRO A 159 7.83 11.52 -7.83
C PRO A 159 8.58 11.84 -9.12
N THR A 160 9.89 11.58 -9.14
CA THR A 160 10.72 11.71 -10.36
C THR A 160 10.81 10.38 -11.11
N ARG A 161 10.68 9.27 -10.39
CA ARG A 161 10.64 7.92 -10.96
C ARG A 161 9.88 6.97 -10.05
N ILE A 162 9.06 6.10 -10.65
CA ILE A 162 8.38 5.03 -9.94
C ILE A 162 8.64 3.70 -10.68
N GLY A 163 9.00 2.65 -9.95
CA GLY A 163 9.26 1.34 -10.57
C GLY A 163 9.17 0.17 -9.59
N LEU A 164 8.84 -1.00 -10.12
CA LEU A 164 8.84 -2.26 -9.37
C LEU A 164 10.25 -2.67 -8.95
N VAL A 165 10.33 -3.42 -7.85
CA VAL A 165 11.57 -3.97 -7.26
C VAL A 165 11.64 -5.48 -7.45
#